data_AF-A0A4R5QI66-F1
#
_entry.id   AF-A0A4R5QI66-F1
#
_cell.length_a   1.000
_cell.length_b   1.000
_cell.length_c   1.000
_cell.angle_alpha   90.00
_cell.angle_beta   90.00
_cell.angle_gamma   90.00
#
_symmetry.space_group_name_H-M   'P 1'
#
loop_
_entity.id
_entity.type
_entity.pdbx_description
1 polymer ?
#
loop_
_entity_poly.entity_id
_entity_poly.type
_entity_poly.pdbx_seq_one_letter_code
_entity_poly.pdbx_strand_id
1 'polypeptide(L)'
;MRFTTLLYAALAAVGLAAAVAVPVAVHRTGSEGVPLWTAAANPGPLSAGHEFLGTQCESCHVPTRGVEAASCLTCHVGAAPDLVTKPSTAFHTTIGACGGCHVEHLGRGRRPINMDHAALVSAGHAGAAQAGGEGLTHSVARLRALLGGSSADLIGSTLAPRSLPAAEANRLDCAGCHANRDPHQTLFGRDCQSCHGTTAWTVGGFRHPSPRSQECAQCHQAPPSHYMVHFEMMDRVITGQEQAQVEQCFLCHQTDAWNNIRDVGWYKHH
;
A
#
# COMPACT_ATOMS: atom_id res chain seq x y z
N MET A 1 -55.35 -12.20 11.01
CA MET A 1 -53.91 -11.90 11.20
C MET A 1 -53.78 -10.50 11.76
N ARG A 2 -52.91 -10.27 12.75
CA ARG A 2 -52.71 -8.90 13.30
C ARG A 2 -52.08 -8.04 12.20
N PHE A 3 -52.59 -6.82 12.02
CA PHE A 3 -52.12 -5.87 10.99
C PHE A 3 -50.58 -5.74 10.96
N THR A 4 -49.95 -5.80 12.14
CA THR A 4 -48.50 -5.82 12.31
C THR A 4 -47.81 -7.00 11.62
N THR A 5 -48.37 -8.21 11.67
CA THR A 5 -47.81 -9.40 10.99
C THR A 5 -47.85 -9.25 9.46
N LEU A 6 -48.93 -8.68 8.92
CA LEU A 6 -49.05 -8.40 7.49
C LEU A 6 -48.05 -7.30 7.05
N LEU A 7 -47.88 -6.26 7.87
CA LEU A 7 -46.90 -5.20 7.63
C LEU A 7 -45.46 -5.74 7.61
N TYR A 8 -45.07 -6.55 8.61
CA TYR A 8 -43.72 -7.14 8.65
C TYR A 8 -43.48 -8.12 7.49
N ALA A 9 -44.47 -8.92 7.12
CA ALA A 9 -44.37 -9.81 5.96
C ALA A 9 -44.20 -9.02 4.64
N ALA A 10 -44.94 -7.92 4.46
CA ALA A 10 -44.82 -7.06 3.30
C ALA A 10 -43.43 -6.39 3.23
N LEU A 11 -42.94 -5.85 4.34
CA LEU A 11 -41.60 -5.25 4.42
C LEU A 11 -40.50 -6.28 4.14
N ALA A 12 -40.62 -7.50 4.68
CA ALA A 12 -39.68 -8.58 4.40
C ALA A 12 -39.68 -8.99 2.92
N ALA A 13 -40.85 -9.08 2.30
CA ALA A 13 -40.98 -9.39 0.87
C ALA A 13 -40.38 -8.30 -0.01
N VAL A 14 -40.61 -7.02 0.31
CA VAL A 14 -40.00 -5.88 -0.39
C VAL A 14 -38.47 -5.88 -0.21
N GLY A 15 -37.98 -6.14 1.00
CA GLY A 15 -36.55 -6.25 1.29
C GLY A 15 -35.87 -7.37 0.49
N LEU A 16 -36.49 -8.56 0.44
CA LEU A 16 -36.01 -9.68 -0.38
C LEU A 16 -36.03 -9.35 -1.88
N ALA A 17 -37.10 -8.74 -2.37
CA ALA A 17 -37.20 -8.33 -3.77
C ALA A 17 -36.13 -7.29 -4.12
N ALA A 18 -35.89 -6.30 -3.26
CA ALA A 18 -34.85 -5.29 -3.44
C ALA A 18 -33.44 -5.90 -3.41
N ALA A 19 -33.18 -6.85 -2.50
CA ALA A 19 -31.90 -7.54 -2.38
C ALA A 19 -31.52 -8.34 -3.64
N VAL A 20 -32.48 -8.70 -4.49
CA VAL A 20 -32.25 -9.37 -5.78
C VAL A 20 -32.31 -8.38 -6.95
N ALA A 21 -33.32 -7.50 -6.97
CA ALA A 21 -33.54 -6.58 -8.07
C ALA A 21 -32.43 -5.54 -8.21
N VAL A 22 -31.90 -5.01 -7.10
CA VAL A 22 -30.85 -3.99 -7.11
C VAL A 22 -29.53 -4.55 -7.69
N PRO A 23 -28.97 -5.68 -7.20
CA PRO A 23 -27.76 -6.24 -7.81
C PRO A 23 -27.92 -6.60 -9.29
N VAL A 24 -29.08 -7.13 -9.69
CA VAL A 24 -29.37 -7.46 -11.09
C VAL A 24 -29.42 -6.21 -11.96
N ALA A 25 -30.06 -5.14 -11.46
CA ALA A 25 -30.12 -3.86 -12.16
C ALA A 25 -28.72 -3.26 -12.30
N VAL A 26 -27.95 -3.14 -11.21
CA VAL A 26 -26.55 -2.64 -11.23
C VAL A 26 -25.68 -3.46 -12.19
N HIS A 27 -25.81 -4.78 -12.19
CA HIS A 27 -25.03 -5.63 -13.10
C HIS A 27 -25.38 -5.42 -14.59
N ARG A 28 -26.63 -5.09 -14.89
CA ARG A 28 -27.11 -4.90 -16.28
C ARG A 28 -26.93 -3.48 -16.80
N THR A 29 -27.10 -2.49 -15.94
CA THR A 29 -27.17 -1.06 -16.33
C THR A 29 -26.05 -0.21 -15.73
N GLY A 30 -25.17 -0.79 -14.91
CA GLY A 30 -24.20 -0.05 -14.10
C GLY A 30 -24.81 0.64 -12.88
N SER A 31 -23.95 1.17 -12.01
CA SER A 31 -24.29 1.85 -10.76
C SER A 31 -25.09 3.13 -10.97
N GLU A 32 -24.87 3.82 -12.10
CA GLU A 32 -25.60 5.04 -12.47
C GLU A 32 -27.04 4.75 -12.92
N GLY A 33 -27.32 3.54 -13.41
CA GLY A 33 -28.64 3.13 -13.86
C GLY A 33 -29.65 2.87 -12.73
N VAL A 34 -29.20 2.84 -11.47
CA VAL A 34 -30.06 2.62 -10.30
C VAL A 34 -30.15 3.91 -9.48
N PRO A 35 -31.32 4.56 -9.40
CA PRO A 35 -31.49 5.80 -8.63
C PRO A 35 -31.04 5.64 -7.18
N LEU A 36 -30.34 6.66 -6.66
CA LEU A 36 -29.82 6.73 -5.29
C LEU A 36 -28.74 5.69 -4.92
N TRP A 37 -28.43 4.72 -5.79
CA TRP A 37 -27.45 3.67 -5.48
C TRP A 37 -26.05 4.24 -5.23
N THR A 38 -25.57 5.11 -6.11
CA THR A 38 -24.25 5.75 -5.96
C THR A 38 -24.13 6.54 -4.66
N ALA A 39 -25.17 7.28 -4.27
CA ALA A 39 -25.20 8.02 -3.02
C ALA A 39 -25.25 7.11 -1.78
N ALA A 40 -25.96 5.99 -1.86
CA ALA A 40 -26.10 5.03 -0.76
C ALA A 40 -24.87 4.13 -0.58
N ALA A 41 -24.18 3.80 -1.68
CA ALA A 41 -23.04 2.88 -1.70
C ALA A 41 -21.69 3.58 -1.58
N ASN A 42 -21.62 4.92 -1.70
CA ASN A 42 -20.37 5.67 -1.62
C ASN A 42 -19.91 5.83 -0.16
N PRO A 43 -18.79 5.22 0.25
CA PRO A 43 -18.30 5.31 1.62
C PRO A 43 -17.61 6.66 1.93
N GLY A 44 -17.29 7.47 0.93
CA GLY A 44 -16.61 8.75 1.11
C GLY A 44 -15.94 9.28 -0.15
N PRO A 45 -15.44 10.53 -0.15
CA PRO A 45 -14.80 11.12 -1.32
C PRO A 45 -13.50 10.39 -1.71
N LEU A 46 -13.28 10.26 -3.02
CA LEU A 46 -12.03 9.76 -3.58
C LEU A 46 -10.84 10.70 -3.29
N SER A 47 -9.63 10.17 -3.39
CA SER A 47 -8.38 10.91 -3.33
C SER A 47 -8.27 11.90 -4.49
N ALA A 48 -7.47 12.95 -4.32
CA ALA A 48 -7.29 13.97 -5.36
C ALA A 48 -6.84 13.38 -6.72
N GLY A 49 -6.04 12.31 -6.69
CA GLY A 49 -5.55 11.66 -7.91
C GLY A 49 -6.64 10.95 -8.71
N HIS A 50 -7.71 10.50 -8.04
CA HIS A 50 -8.81 9.76 -8.66
C HIS A 50 -10.13 10.53 -8.68
N GLU A 51 -10.11 11.83 -8.36
CA GLU A 51 -11.32 12.67 -8.34
C GLU A 51 -12.08 12.62 -9.68
N PHE A 52 -11.35 12.52 -10.79
CA PHE A 52 -11.91 12.44 -12.14
C PHE A 52 -12.80 11.21 -12.37
N LEU A 53 -12.67 10.15 -11.55
CA LEU A 53 -13.51 8.97 -11.67
C LEU A 53 -14.94 9.23 -11.15
N GLY A 54 -15.14 10.19 -10.24
CA GLY A 54 -16.46 10.66 -9.83
C GLY A 54 -17.41 9.51 -9.43
N THR A 55 -18.46 9.30 -10.23
CA THR A 55 -19.51 8.29 -10.05
C THR A 55 -19.28 6.99 -10.82
N GLN A 56 -18.15 6.85 -11.51
CA GLN A 56 -17.79 5.67 -12.32
C GLN A 56 -17.27 4.54 -11.43
N CYS A 57 -18.16 3.95 -10.63
CA CYS A 57 -17.81 2.89 -9.67
C CYS A 57 -17.14 1.69 -10.36
N GLU A 58 -17.59 1.36 -11.57
CA GLU A 58 -17.11 0.24 -12.38
C GLU A 58 -15.68 0.41 -12.87
N SER A 59 -15.11 1.63 -12.80
CA SER A 59 -13.69 1.86 -13.11
C SER A 59 -12.75 1.17 -12.12
N CYS A 60 -13.23 0.83 -10.92
CA CYS A 60 -12.46 0.11 -9.92
C CYS A 60 -13.17 -1.17 -9.44
N HIS A 61 -14.50 -1.15 -9.33
CA HIS A 61 -15.29 -2.26 -8.80
C HIS A 61 -15.89 -3.13 -9.90
N VAL A 62 -15.64 -4.43 -9.82
CA VAL A 62 -16.40 -5.43 -10.58
C VAL A 62 -17.63 -5.85 -9.76
N PRO A 63 -18.85 -5.82 -10.33
CA PRO A 63 -20.05 -6.27 -9.65
C PRO A 63 -19.84 -7.66 -9.02
N THR A 64 -20.23 -7.81 -7.75
CA THR A 64 -20.10 -9.04 -6.92
C THR A 64 -18.68 -9.49 -6.56
N ARG A 65 -17.63 -8.96 -7.21
CA ARG A 65 -16.22 -9.29 -6.92
C ARG A 65 -15.44 -8.19 -6.21
N GLY A 66 -15.94 -6.95 -6.24
CA GLY A 66 -15.28 -5.81 -5.60
C GLY A 66 -14.12 -5.27 -6.43
N VAL A 67 -13.11 -4.70 -5.78
CA VAL A 67 -11.95 -4.09 -6.47
C VAL A 67 -10.99 -5.17 -6.97
N GLU A 68 -10.62 -5.11 -8.25
CA GLU A 68 -9.66 -6.04 -8.86
C GLU A 68 -8.39 -5.32 -9.31
N ALA A 69 -7.25 -5.98 -9.17
CA ALA A 69 -5.96 -5.41 -9.56
C ALA A 69 -5.90 -5.06 -11.06
N ALA A 70 -6.59 -5.83 -11.90
CA ALA A 70 -6.66 -5.58 -13.34
C ALA A 70 -7.22 -4.17 -13.67
N SER A 71 -8.23 -3.71 -12.91
CA SER A 71 -8.84 -2.39 -13.09
C SER A 71 -7.85 -1.26 -12.82
N CYS A 72 -6.99 -1.43 -11.81
CA CYS A 72 -5.93 -0.47 -11.51
C CYS A 72 -4.88 -0.42 -12.64
N LEU A 73 -4.48 -1.59 -13.13
CA LEU A 73 -3.44 -1.74 -14.13
C LEU A 73 -3.83 -1.13 -15.49
N THR A 74 -5.13 -1.07 -15.83
CA THR A 74 -5.61 -0.44 -17.06
C THR A 74 -5.09 0.99 -17.24
N CYS A 75 -4.95 1.76 -16.15
CA CYS A 75 -4.41 3.11 -16.20
C CYS A 75 -2.94 3.17 -15.71
N HIS A 76 -2.56 2.38 -14.71
CA HIS A 76 -1.25 2.50 -14.07
C HIS A 76 -0.08 1.81 -14.79
N VAL A 77 -0.34 0.86 -15.70
CA VAL A 77 0.73 0.16 -16.43
C VAL A 77 1.60 1.14 -17.24
N GLY A 78 1.02 2.18 -17.84
CA GLY A 78 1.76 3.22 -18.55
C GLY A 78 2.14 4.43 -17.70
N ALA A 79 1.38 4.72 -16.64
CA ALA A 79 1.53 5.94 -15.85
C ALA A 79 2.64 5.89 -14.79
N ALA A 80 3.16 4.71 -14.47
CA ALA A 80 4.14 4.55 -13.40
C ALA A 80 5.14 3.41 -13.66
N PRO A 81 6.00 3.52 -14.69
CA PRO A 81 7.03 2.52 -15.00
C PRO A 81 7.98 2.29 -13.80
N ASP A 82 8.19 3.34 -13.01
CA ASP A 82 8.98 3.32 -11.78
C ASP A 82 8.49 2.33 -10.71
N LEU A 83 7.22 1.93 -10.72
CA LEU A 83 6.67 1.01 -9.72
C LEU A 83 7.34 -0.37 -9.77
N VAL A 84 7.73 -0.83 -10.97
CA VAL A 84 8.31 -2.16 -11.17
C VAL A 84 9.83 -2.11 -11.37
N THR A 85 10.39 -0.95 -11.72
CA THR A 85 11.84 -0.81 -11.96
C THR A 85 12.61 -0.41 -10.72
N LYS A 86 12.00 0.28 -9.75
CA LYS A 86 12.68 0.66 -8.50
C LYS A 86 12.84 -0.57 -7.60
N PRO A 87 14.06 -0.91 -7.15
CA PRO A 87 14.27 -2.08 -6.28
C PRO A 87 13.43 -2.04 -5.01
N SER A 88 13.18 -0.84 -4.46
CA SER A 88 12.39 -0.65 -3.26
C SER A 88 10.88 -0.84 -3.45
N THR A 89 10.40 -0.93 -4.70
CA THR A 89 9.00 -1.21 -5.04
C THR A 89 8.86 -2.47 -5.89
N ALA A 90 9.93 -3.23 -6.12
CA ALA A 90 9.92 -4.42 -6.97
C ALA A 90 8.90 -5.50 -6.55
N PHE A 91 8.49 -5.53 -5.28
CA PHE A 91 7.45 -6.45 -4.77
C PHE A 91 6.08 -6.29 -5.46
N HIS A 92 5.82 -5.14 -6.10
CA HIS A 92 4.58 -4.93 -6.87
C HIS A 92 4.43 -5.91 -8.04
N THR A 93 5.52 -6.52 -8.51
CA THR A 93 5.50 -7.52 -9.58
C THR A 93 4.86 -8.85 -9.16
N THR A 94 4.84 -9.16 -7.87
CA THR A 94 4.39 -10.47 -7.35
C THR A 94 3.12 -10.38 -6.51
N ILE A 95 2.86 -9.24 -5.85
CA ILE A 95 1.79 -9.16 -4.85
C ILE A 95 0.38 -9.32 -5.45
N GLY A 96 0.13 -8.81 -6.65
CA GLY A 96 -1.16 -8.93 -7.36
C GLY A 96 -2.40 -8.38 -6.64
N ALA A 97 -2.23 -7.81 -5.45
CA ALA A 97 -3.28 -7.30 -4.59
C ALA A 97 -2.99 -5.83 -4.24
N CYS A 98 -3.73 -4.90 -4.85
CA CYS A 98 -3.50 -3.47 -4.72
C CYS A 98 -4.36 -2.85 -3.61
N GLY A 99 -5.65 -3.19 -3.56
CA GLY A 99 -6.66 -2.49 -2.76
C GLY A 99 -6.46 -2.54 -1.24
N GLY A 100 -5.70 -3.51 -0.72
CA GLY A 100 -5.38 -3.58 0.71
C GLY A 100 -4.36 -2.53 1.16
N CYS A 101 -3.49 -2.07 0.27
CA CYS A 101 -2.48 -1.05 0.55
C CYS A 101 -2.83 0.31 -0.08
N HIS A 102 -3.48 0.27 -1.24
CA HIS A 102 -3.97 1.42 -1.98
C HIS A 102 -5.46 1.64 -1.71
N VAL A 103 -5.78 1.94 -0.45
CA VAL A 103 -7.16 2.14 -0.01
C VAL A 103 -7.65 3.52 -0.46
N GLU A 104 -8.81 3.55 -1.11
CA GLU A 104 -9.48 4.74 -1.61
C GLU A 104 -10.68 5.12 -0.72
N HIS A 105 -11.38 6.22 -1.03
CA HIS A 105 -12.51 6.80 -0.29
C HIS A 105 -12.13 7.42 1.06
N LEU A 106 -10.87 7.85 1.19
CA LEU A 106 -10.33 8.41 2.43
C LEU A 106 -10.27 9.93 2.40
N GLY A 107 -10.81 10.53 1.35
CA GLY A 107 -10.86 11.96 1.11
C GLY A 107 -9.68 12.51 0.31
N ARG A 108 -9.95 13.67 -0.28
CA ARG A 108 -9.08 14.33 -1.28
C ARG A 108 -7.67 14.62 -0.76
N GLY A 109 -7.55 14.94 0.53
CA GLY A 109 -6.28 15.32 1.15
C GLY A 109 -5.33 14.16 1.46
N ARG A 110 -5.77 12.90 1.32
CA ARG A 110 -4.96 11.74 1.69
C ARG A 110 -4.62 10.90 0.48
N ARG A 111 -3.32 10.64 0.29
CA ARG A 111 -2.83 9.76 -0.78
C ARG A 111 -3.21 8.31 -0.46
N PRO A 112 -3.73 7.52 -1.42
CA PRO A 112 -4.13 6.13 -1.21
C PRO A 112 -2.89 5.22 -1.22
N ILE A 113 -2.00 5.43 -0.27
CA ILE A 113 -0.75 4.67 -0.10
C ILE A 113 -0.52 4.47 1.40
N ASN A 114 -0.90 3.31 1.93
CA ASN A 114 -0.54 2.93 3.29
C ASN A 114 0.01 1.50 3.26
N MET A 115 1.24 1.33 3.73
CA MET A 115 1.77 -0.01 3.91
C MET A 115 1.11 -0.65 5.14
N ASP A 116 0.20 -1.59 4.93
CA ASP A 116 -0.38 -2.44 5.97
C ASP A 116 0.19 -3.86 5.86
N HIS A 117 1.05 -4.22 6.82
CA HIS A 117 1.67 -5.54 6.86
C HIS A 117 0.66 -6.67 7.13
N ALA A 118 -0.47 -6.41 7.79
CA ALA A 118 -1.53 -7.40 7.98
C ALA A 118 -2.29 -7.67 6.68
N ALA A 119 -2.49 -6.63 5.86
CA ALA A 119 -3.01 -6.79 4.51
C ALA A 119 -2.05 -7.61 3.63
N LEU A 120 -0.74 -7.39 3.77
CA LEU A 120 0.30 -8.18 3.09
C LEU A 120 0.25 -9.67 3.47
N VAL A 121 0.20 -9.99 4.77
CA VAL A 121 0.05 -11.37 5.27
C VAL A 121 -1.21 -12.03 4.68
N SER A 122 -2.33 -11.29 4.68
CA SER A 122 -3.60 -11.77 4.15
C SER A 122 -3.54 -12.06 2.66
N ALA A 123 -2.91 -11.18 1.87
CA ALA A 123 -2.70 -11.37 0.44
C ALA A 123 -1.80 -12.59 0.16
N GLY A 124 -0.73 -12.78 0.94
CA GLY A 124 0.14 -13.96 0.83
C GLY A 124 -0.59 -15.27 1.08
N HIS A 125 -1.46 -15.34 2.10
CA HIS A 125 -2.30 -16.51 2.35
C HIS A 125 -3.32 -16.77 1.24
N ALA A 126 -3.91 -15.72 0.66
CA ALA A 126 -4.87 -15.85 -0.44
C ALA A 126 -4.20 -16.39 -1.71
N GLY A 127 -2.95 -15.98 -1.99
CA GLY A 127 -2.15 -16.51 -3.11
C GLY A 127 -1.74 -17.97 -2.90
N ALA A 128 -1.31 -18.35 -1.70
CA ALA A 128 -0.94 -19.73 -1.37
C ALA A 128 -2.13 -20.72 -1.49
N ALA A 129 -3.33 -20.29 -1.09
CA ALA A 129 -4.55 -21.10 -1.22
C ALA A 129 -4.97 -21.32 -2.69
N GLN A 130 -4.70 -20.35 -3.57
CA GLN A 130 -4.98 -20.48 -5.02
C GLN A 130 -3.95 -21.38 -5.73
N ALA A 131 -2.73 -21.48 -5.18
CA ALA A 131 -1.65 -22.33 -5.70
C ALA A 131 -1.74 -23.81 -5.23
N GLY A 132 -2.84 -24.24 -4.62
CA GLY A 132 -3.04 -25.63 -4.19
C GLY A 132 -2.35 -26.00 -2.87
N GLY A 133 -1.93 -25.01 -2.07
CA GLY A 133 -1.44 -25.25 -0.70
C GLY A 133 -2.60 -25.59 0.25
N GLU A 134 -2.92 -26.88 0.38
CA GLU A 134 -3.99 -27.34 1.27
C GLU A 134 -3.60 -27.18 2.76
N GLY A 135 -4.48 -26.56 3.54
CA GLY A 135 -4.38 -26.60 5.00
C GLY A 135 -5.40 -25.72 5.72
N LEU A 136 -6.10 -26.32 6.69
CA LEU A 136 -6.98 -25.66 7.67
C LEU A 136 -6.36 -24.37 8.25
N THR A 137 -5.03 -24.34 8.36
CA THR A 137 -4.20 -23.22 8.82
C THR A 137 -4.39 -21.95 7.98
N HIS A 138 -4.44 -22.07 6.64
CA HIS A 138 -4.64 -20.92 5.74
C HIS A 138 -6.08 -20.41 5.78
N SER A 139 -7.06 -21.31 5.87
CA SER A 139 -8.48 -20.96 6.00
C SER A 139 -8.75 -20.24 7.32
N VAL A 140 -8.17 -20.72 8.42
CA VAL A 140 -8.27 -20.08 9.74
C VAL A 140 -7.52 -18.76 9.78
N ALA A 141 -6.35 -18.64 9.14
CA ALA A 141 -5.64 -17.37 9.02
C ALA A 141 -6.45 -16.32 8.24
N ARG A 142 -7.07 -16.72 7.12
CA ARG A 142 -7.98 -15.87 6.33
C ARG A 142 -9.20 -15.43 7.15
N LEU A 143 -9.82 -16.34 7.90
CA LEU A 143 -10.94 -16.01 8.80
C LEU A 143 -10.50 -15.06 9.92
N ARG A 144 -9.32 -15.25 10.51
CA ARG A 144 -8.79 -14.33 11.54
C ARG A 144 -8.47 -12.95 10.98
N ALA A 145 -7.97 -12.84 9.75
CA ALA A 145 -7.79 -11.55 9.09
C ALA A 145 -9.15 -10.86 8.86
N LEU A 146 -10.12 -11.59 8.28
CA LEU A 146 -11.49 -11.09 8.06
C LEU A 146 -12.16 -10.63 9.36
N LEU A 147 -12.02 -11.41 10.45
CA LEU A 147 -12.60 -11.12 11.77
C LEU A 147 -11.78 -10.10 12.58
N GLY A 148 -10.48 -9.94 12.28
CA GLY A 148 -9.56 -8.96 12.87
C GLY A 148 -9.67 -7.56 12.26
N GLY A 149 -10.67 -7.32 11.42
CA GLY A 149 -10.98 -6.01 10.87
C GLY A 149 -10.49 -5.74 9.45
N SER A 150 -9.92 -6.71 8.73
CA SER A 150 -9.61 -6.54 7.30
C SER A 150 -10.86 -6.39 6.43
N SER A 151 -12.00 -6.89 6.92
CA SER A 151 -13.31 -6.66 6.31
C SER A 151 -13.85 -5.24 6.56
N ALA A 152 -13.32 -4.52 7.55
CA ALA A 152 -13.70 -3.14 7.83
C ALA A 152 -13.11 -2.17 6.79
N ASP A 153 -12.00 -2.55 6.13
CA ASP A 153 -11.45 -1.82 4.98
C ASP A 153 -12.37 -1.90 3.75
N LEU A 154 -13.22 -2.93 3.65
CA LEU A 154 -14.22 -3.08 2.58
C LEU A 154 -15.43 -2.16 2.76
N ILE A 155 -15.54 -1.47 3.90
CA ILE A 155 -16.68 -0.59 4.26
C ILE A 155 -16.19 0.81 4.66
N GLY A 156 -14.95 1.18 4.33
CA GLY A 156 -14.41 2.51 4.62
C GLY A 156 -14.26 2.83 6.11
N SER A 157 -14.11 1.82 6.98
CA SER A 157 -13.88 2.02 8.41
C SER A 157 -12.49 2.60 8.69
N THR A 158 -12.31 3.13 9.91
CA THR A 158 -11.11 3.84 10.36
C THR A 158 -9.83 3.03 10.16
N LEU A 159 -8.99 3.47 9.22
CA LEU A 159 -7.65 2.95 8.96
C LEU A 159 -6.64 3.39 10.05
N ALA A 160 -6.93 3.04 11.29
CA ALA A 160 -5.89 3.10 12.31
C ALA A 160 -4.79 2.09 11.91
N PRO A 161 -3.50 2.48 11.94
CA PRO A 161 -2.40 1.55 11.72
C PRO A 161 -2.58 0.31 12.62
N ARG A 162 -2.80 -0.86 12.02
CA ARG A 162 -2.98 -2.09 12.77
C ARG A 162 -1.62 -2.69 13.11
N SER A 163 -1.36 -2.92 14.40
CA SER A 163 -0.19 -3.68 14.81
C SER A 163 -0.40 -5.15 14.48
N LEU A 164 0.59 -5.72 13.80
CA LEU A 164 0.68 -7.17 13.71
C LEU A 164 1.18 -7.69 15.05
N PRO A 165 0.56 -8.74 15.62
CA PRO A 165 1.12 -9.44 16.75
C PRO A 165 2.53 -9.90 16.45
N ALA A 166 3.45 -9.81 17.43
CA ALA A 166 4.86 -10.15 17.25
C ALA A 166 5.07 -11.56 16.66
N ALA A 167 4.24 -12.54 17.07
CA ALA A 167 4.30 -13.90 16.55
C ALA A 167 4.00 -14.00 15.03
N GLU A 168 3.16 -13.12 14.49
CA GLU A 168 2.86 -13.06 13.06
C GLU A 168 3.91 -12.24 12.32
N ALA A 169 4.38 -11.13 12.94
CA ALA A 169 5.47 -10.33 12.40
C ALA A 169 6.77 -11.14 12.24
N ASN A 170 7.08 -12.04 13.17
CA ASN A 170 8.22 -12.96 13.10
C ASN A 170 8.18 -13.91 11.88
N ARG A 171 7.02 -14.09 11.25
CA ARG A 171 6.87 -14.92 10.05
C ARG A 171 7.09 -14.14 8.75
N LEU A 172 7.18 -12.82 8.84
CA LEU A 172 7.44 -11.98 7.68
C LEU A 172 8.92 -11.98 7.34
N ASP A 173 9.25 -12.19 6.07
CA ASP A 173 10.61 -11.93 5.58
C ASP A 173 10.79 -10.43 5.31
N CYS A 174 11.05 -9.66 6.37
CA CYS A 174 11.27 -8.22 6.28
C CYS A 174 12.40 -7.88 5.30
N ALA A 175 13.52 -8.60 5.40
CA ALA A 175 14.69 -8.37 4.55
C ALA A 175 14.43 -8.73 3.08
N GLY A 176 13.51 -9.66 2.79
CA GLY A 176 13.11 -10.00 1.42
C GLY A 176 12.65 -8.79 0.60
N CYS A 177 12.07 -7.77 1.24
CA CYS A 177 11.71 -6.50 0.60
C CYS A 177 12.62 -5.33 1.03
N HIS A 178 13.12 -5.32 2.27
CA HIS A 178 13.82 -4.18 2.87
C HIS A 178 15.35 -4.32 2.94
N ALA A 179 15.96 -5.38 2.40
CA ALA A 179 17.43 -5.54 2.44
C ALA A 179 18.19 -4.35 1.86
N ASN A 180 17.70 -3.77 0.76
CA ASN A 180 18.31 -2.59 0.12
C ASN A 180 18.15 -1.30 0.93
N ARG A 181 17.33 -1.33 1.99
CA ARG A 181 17.05 -0.22 2.90
C ARG A 181 17.54 -0.50 4.32
N ASP A 182 18.31 -1.58 4.53
CA ASP A 182 18.83 -1.91 5.85
C ASP A 182 20.06 -1.04 6.15
N PRO A 183 19.94 0.00 7.01
CA PRO A 183 21.09 0.84 7.35
C PRO A 183 22.14 0.06 8.17
N HIS A 184 21.76 -1.08 8.75
CA HIS A 184 22.65 -1.88 9.58
C HIS A 184 23.52 -2.83 8.76
N GLN A 185 23.28 -2.96 7.45
CA GLN A 185 24.06 -3.85 6.60
C GLN A 185 24.15 -5.28 7.17
N THR A 186 23.02 -5.79 7.67
CA THR A 186 22.88 -7.13 8.30
C THR A 186 23.64 -7.36 9.61
N LEU A 187 24.30 -6.33 10.18
CA LEU A 187 25.10 -6.45 11.41
C LEU A 187 24.30 -6.99 12.62
N PHE A 188 22.99 -6.76 12.65
CA PHE A 188 22.09 -7.24 13.71
C PHE A 188 21.27 -8.48 13.31
N GLY A 189 21.58 -9.12 12.18
CA GLY A 189 20.80 -10.23 11.64
C GLY A 189 19.50 -9.79 10.95
N ARG A 190 18.52 -10.71 10.83
CA ARG A 190 17.26 -10.50 10.09
C ARG A 190 16.03 -10.35 10.99
N ASP A 191 16.19 -10.39 12.31
CA ASP A 191 15.10 -10.22 13.28
C ASP A 191 14.77 -8.73 13.51
N CYS A 192 14.39 -8.03 12.43
CA CYS A 192 14.12 -6.59 12.43
C CYS A 192 13.08 -6.19 13.48
N GLN A 193 12.07 -7.05 13.68
CA GLN A 193 10.95 -6.87 14.59
C GLN A 193 11.31 -6.95 16.09
N SER A 194 12.54 -7.36 16.43
CA SER A 194 13.05 -7.27 17.79
C SER A 194 13.19 -5.82 18.26
N CYS A 195 13.37 -4.88 17.33
CA CYS A 195 13.53 -3.45 17.60
C CYS A 195 12.47 -2.58 16.88
N HIS A 196 12.05 -2.96 15.67
CA HIS A 196 11.13 -2.18 14.84
C HIS A 196 9.69 -2.69 14.88
N GLY A 197 8.72 -1.78 14.99
CA GLY A 197 7.30 -2.11 14.93
C GLY A 197 6.77 -2.22 13.48
N THR A 198 5.64 -2.92 13.31
CA THR A 198 5.00 -3.05 11.98
C THR A 198 4.07 -1.89 11.63
N THR A 199 3.69 -1.06 12.60
CA THR A 199 2.89 0.17 12.41
C THR A 199 3.76 1.39 12.19
N ALA A 200 4.91 1.44 12.85
CA ALA A 200 5.88 2.51 12.75
C ALA A 200 7.29 1.91 12.81
N TRP A 201 8.12 2.29 11.84
CA TRP A 201 9.52 1.88 11.77
C TRP A 201 10.40 2.74 12.69
N THR A 202 10.05 2.77 13.97
CA THR A 202 10.74 3.57 14.99
C THR A 202 11.18 2.70 16.15
N VAL A 203 12.32 3.04 16.73
CA VAL A 203 12.84 2.42 17.95
C VAL A 203 12.72 3.44 19.07
N GLY A 204 12.35 2.99 20.27
CA GLY A 204 12.29 3.85 21.45
C GLY A 204 13.62 4.57 21.68
N GLY A 205 13.58 5.89 21.88
CA GLY A 205 14.79 6.71 22.09
C GLY A 205 15.54 7.13 20.83
N PHE A 206 15.34 6.47 19.69
CA PHE A 206 15.93 6.92 18.42
C PHE A 206 15.23 8.19 17.91
N ARG A 207 16.04 9.14 17.44
CA ARG A 207 15.59 10.43 16.89
C ARG A 207 16.33 10.69 15.59
N HIS A 208 15.62 10.58 14.47
CA HIS A 208 16.11 11.05 13.18
C HIS A 208 15.33 12.32 12.80
N PRO A 209 15.99 13.36 12.24
CA PRO A 209 15.30 14.53 11.70
C PRO A 209 14.27 14.16 10.63
N SER A 210 13.39 15.10 10.31
CA SER A 210 12.43 14.96 9.21
C SER A 210 13.16 14.49 7.94
N PRO A 211 12.60 13.55 7.15
CA PRO A 211 13.13 13.17 5.84
C PRO A 211 13.20 14.32 4.83
N ARG A 212 12.63 15.50 5.14
CA ARG A 212 12.77 16.72 4.34
C ARG A 212 13.93 17.62 4.78
N SER A 213 14.64 17.24 5.85
CA SER A 213 15.82 17.98 6.30
C SER A 213 16.94 17.89 5.26
N GLN A 214 17.65 19.00 5.09
CA GLN A 214 18.82 19.11 4.22
C GLN A 214 20.14 19.02 5.01
N GLU A 215 20.05 19.03 6.34
CA GLU A 215 21.19 19.07 7.27
C GLU A 215 21.74 17.67 7.58
N CYS A 216 21.95 16.85 6.55
CA CYS A 216 22.42 15.47 6.68
C CYS A 216 23.83 15.40 7.29
N ALA A 217 24.70 16.32 6.86
CA ALA A 217 26.12 16.35 7.19
C ALA A 217 26.43 16.57 8.67
N GLN A 218 25.45 17.07 9.45
CA GLN A 218 25.60 17.24 10.91
C GLN A 218 25.78 15.90 11.63
N CYS A 219 25.28 14.81 11.07
CA CYS A 219 25.33 13.48 11.67
C CYS A 219 26.00 12.44 10.75
N HIS A 220 25.86 12.58 9.43
CA HIS A 220 26.40 11.64 8.44
C HIS A 220 27.56 12.27 7.69
N GLN A 221 28.72 11.60 7.70
CA GLN A 221 29.86 12.01 6.89
C GLN A 221 29.83 11.29 5.55
N ALA A 222 30.21 12.01 4.50
CA ALA A 222 30.35 11.41 3.18
C ALA A 222 31.50 10.38 3.18
N PRO A 223 31.46 9.36 2.32
CA PRO A 223 32.57 8.42 2.21
C PRO A 223 33.84 9.14 1.72
N PRO A 224 35.05 8.62 2.01
CA PRO A 224 36.30 9.26 1.59
C PRO A 224 36.40 9.59 0.10
N SER A 225 35.74 8.81 -0.76
CA SER A 225 35.67 9.08 -2.21
C SER A 225 35.09 10.45 -2.54
N HIS A 226 34.17 10.97 -1.73
CA HIS A 226 33.54 12.27 -1.98
C HIS A 226 34.49 13.46 -1.72
N TYR A 227 35.57 13.25 -0.98
CA TYR A 227 36.59 14.27 -0.73
C TYR A 227 37.78 14.18 -1.70
N MET A 228 37.63 13.39 -2.76
CA MET A 228 38.63 13.20 -3.81
C MET A 228 38.06 13.59 -5.17
N VAL A 229 38.92 13.55 -6.20
CA VAL A 229 38.55 13.83 -7.60
C VAL A 229 37.38 12.98 -8.12
N HIS A 230 37.07 11.86 -7.45
CA HIS A 230 35.92 11.02 -7.76
C HIS A 230 34.59 11.79 -7.68
N PHE A 231 34.41 12.65 -6.67
CA PHE A 231 33.19 13.45 -6.54
C PHE A 231 32.97 14.38 -7.72
N GLU A 232 34.03 15.08 -8.12
CA GLU A 232 33.96 16.09 -9.17
C GLU A 232 33.79 15.46 -10.56
N MET A 233 34.53 14.39 -10.84
CA MET A 233 34.58 13.79 -12.18
C MET A 233 33.52 12.72 -12.42
N MET A 234 33.01 12.08 -11.36
CA MET A 234 32.04 10.99 -11.46
C MET A 234 30.71 11.38 -10.83
N ASP A 235 30.67 11.61 -9.51
CA ASP A 235 29.40 11.76 -8.78
C ASP A 235 28.58 12.95 -9.30
N ARG A 236 29.21 14.14 -9.43
CA ARG A 236 28.56 15.34 -9.99
C ARG A 236 28.12 15.15 -11.43
N VAL A 237 28.92 14.47 -12.25
CA VAL A 237 28.65 14.27 -13.68
C VAL A 237 27.50 13.29 -13.88
N ILE A 238 27.51 12.15 -13.19
CA ILE A 238 26.47 11.12 -13.27
C ILE A 238 25.12 11.67 -12.81
N THR A 239 25.13 12.50 -11.77
CA THR A 239 23.91 13.10 -11.19
C THR A 239 23.47 14.40 -11.88
N GLY A 240 24.31 14.95 -12.77
CA GLY A 240 24.08 16.28 -13.37
C GLY A 240 24.18 17.45 -12.38
N GLN A 241 24.73 17.23 -11.19
CA GLN A 241 24.83 18.23 -10.11
C GLN A 241 26.23 18.89 -10.08
N GLU A 242 26.61 19.57 -11.16
CA GLU A 242 27.97 20.11 -11.39
C GLU A 242 28.47 21.07 -10.29
N GLN A 243 27.56 21.72 -9.56
CA GLN A 243 27.88 22.71 -8.53
C GLN A 243 27.61 22.21 -7.10
N ALA A 244 27.26 20.93 -6.92
CA ALA A 244 26.95 20.39 -5.60
C ALA A 244 28.18 20.35 -4.70
N GLN A 245 28.03 20.78 -3.45
CA GLN A 245 29.03 20.57 -2.40
C GLN A 245 28.85 19.18 -1.77
N VAL A 246 29.91 18.63 -1.18
CA VAL A 246 29.91 17.25 -0.63
C VAL A 246 28.84 17.07 0.45
N GLU A 247 28.60 18.12 1.24
CA GLU A 247 27.65 18.14 2.34
C GLU A 247 26.18 18.27 1.86
N GLN A 248 25.97 18.62 0.59
CA GLN A 248 24.64 18.79 0.00
C GLN A 248 24.08 17.45 -0.49
N CYS A 249 24.11 16.44 0.39
CA CYS A 249 23.78 15.05 0.06
C CYS A 249 22.37 14.91 -0.55
N PHE A 250 21.43 15.76 -0.12
CA PHE A 250 20.02 15.77 -0.54
C PHE A 250 19.81 16.10 -2.04
N LEU A 251 20.81 16.67 -2.72
CA LEU A 251 20.76 16.92 -4.17
C LEU A 251 20.79 15.61 -4.95
N CYS A 252 21.61 14.65 -4.52
CA CYS A 252 21.84 13.40 -5.23
C CYS A 252 21.18 12.20 -4.55
N HIS A 253 21.18 12.12 -3.22
CA HIS A 253 20.73 10.95 -2.46
C HIS A 253 19.28 11.07 -2.01
N GLN A 254 18.62 9.90 -1.89
CA GLN A 254 17.29 9.77 -1.33
C GLN A 254 17.34 9.27 0.12
N THR A 255 16.28 9.53 0.89
CA THR A 255 16.19 9.15 2.31
C THR A 255 15.84 7.69 2.54
N ASP A 256 15.61 6.92 1.48
CA ASP A 256 15.29 5.49 1.59
C ASP A 256 16.52 4.59 1.43
N ALA A 257 17.52 4.99 0.65
CA ALA A 257 18.83 4.34 0.58
C ALA A 257 19.88 5.28 -0.05
N TRP A 258 21.11 5.30 0.48
CA TRP A 258 22.21 6.09 -0.10
C TRP A 258 22.54 5.69 -1.55
N ASN A 259 22.40 4.41 -1.89
CA ASN A 259 22.63 3.90 -3.24
C ASN A 259 21.47 4.20 -4.21
N ASN A 260 20.35 4.74 -3.73
CA ASN A 260 19.23 5.16 -4.57
C ASN A 260 19.42 6.63 -4.96
N ILE A 261 20.11 6.85 -6.08
CA ILE A 261 20.45 8.17 -6.57
C ILE A 261 19.26 8.78 -7.31
N ARG A 262 18.92 10.02 -6.97
CA ARG A 262 17.84 10.79 -7.60
C ARG A 262 18.05 10.87 -9.10
N ASP A 263 17.01 10.59 -9.87
CA ASP A 263 16.96 10.65 -11.34
C ASP A 263 17.95 9.73 -12.09
N VAL A 264 18.78 8.95 -11.36
CA VAL A 264 19.71 7.95 -11.91
C VAL A 264 19.25 6.53 -11.56
N GLY A 265 18.68 6.34 -10.37
CA GLY A 265 18.25 5.04 -9.84
C GLY A 265 19.31 4.38 -8.96
N TRP A 266 19.26 3.04 -8.88
CA TRP A 266 20.16 2.28 -8.01
C TRP A 266 21.58 2.26 -8.57
N TYR A 267 22.51 2.87 -7.85
CA TYR A 267 23.91 2.96 -8.22
C TYR A 267 24.78 2.49 -7.05
N LYS A 268 25.51 1.40 -7.26
CA LYS A 268 26.51 0.92 -6.31
C LYS A 268 27.88 1.02 -6.96
N HIS A 269 28.67 1.98 -6.50
CA HIS A 269 30.07 2.07 -6.86
C HIS A 269 30.90 1.36 -5.79
N HIS A 270 31.20 0.08 -6.07
CA HIS A 270 32.06 -0.81 -5.27
C HIS A 270 31.37 -1.38 -4.01
#